data_AF-A0A352Z6S5-F1
#
_entry.id   AF-A0A352Z6S5-F1
#
_cell.length_a   1.000
_cell.length_b   1.000
_cell.length_c   1.000
_cell.angle_alpha   90.00
_cell.angle_beta   90.00
_cell.angle_gamma   90.00
#
_symmetry.space_group_name_H-M   'P 1'
#
loop_
_entity.id
_entity.type
_entity.pdbx_description
1 polymer ?
#
loop_
_entity_poly.entity_id
_entity_poly.type
_entity_poly.pdbx_seq_one_letter_code
_entity_poly.pdbx_strand_id
1 'polypeptide(L)'
;MTYSELLNVILLLITMFLWGTTPLLEKVALKETEPLAGVFIRSLAITVILFIVYIFNGRIGELTKMSFKNIALFSASGFMAGLLGMWTYFYVLKAGLLSKIVPIAAAYPLITAVLSILIMREGVTLQRMAGILLTIIGIILIQQS
;
A
#
# COMPACT_ATOMS: atom_id res chain seq x y z
N MET A 1 -11.24 5.80 25.61
CA MET A 1 -10.16 5.43 24.66
C MET A 1 -8.90 5.20 25.46
N THR A 2 -8.33 4.00 25.41
CA THR A 2 -7.07 3.69 26.08
C THR A 2 -5.90 4.39 25.38
N TYR A 3 -4.76 4.56 26.04
CA TYR A 3 -3.56 5.17 25.43
C TYR A 3 -3.10 4.42 24.16
N SER A 4 -3.24 3.10 24.14
CA SER A 4 -2.91 2.28 22.96
C SER A 4 -3.89 2.52 21.79
N GLU A 5 -5.18 2.68 22.05
CA GLU A 5 -6.17 3.03 21.03
C GLU A 5 -5.88 4.40 20.42
N LEU A 6 -5.56 5.40 21.25
CA LEU A 6 -5.20 6.74 20.77
C LEU A 6 -3.95 6.69 19.87
N LEU A 7 -2.91 5.96 20.28
CA LEU A 7 -1.68 5.80 19.50
C LEU A 7 -1.98 5.16 18.14
N ASN A 8 -2.80 4.10 18.10
CA ASN A 8 -3.16 3.44 16.85
C ASN A 8 -3.87 4.41 15.88
N VAL A 9 -4.81 5.22 16.38
CA VAL A 9 -5.50 6.22 15.57
C VAL A 9 -4.50 7.24 15.01
N ILE A 10 -3.58 7.74 15.83
CA ILE A 10 -2.56 8.70 15.40
C ILE A 10 -1.67 8.11 14.30
N LEU A 11 -1.19 6.87 14.48
CA LEU A 11 -0.35 6.20 13.48
C LEU A 11 -1.08 5.97 12.15
N LEU A 12 -2.38 5.64 12.21
CA LEU A 12 -3.22 5.49 11.02
C LEU A 12 -3.45 6.82 10.32
N LEU A 13 -3.63 7.92 11.05
CA LEU A 13 -3.76 9.27 10.46
C LEU A 13 -2.46 9.71 9.78
N ILE A 14 -1.31 9.44 10.39
CA ILE A 14 0.01 9.69 9.76
C ILE A 14 0.13 8.85 8.48
N THR A 15 -0.23 7.57 8.53
CA THR A 15 -0.21 6.68 7.35
C THR A 15 -1.10 7.23 6.24
N MET A 16 -2.33 7.62 6.56
CA MET A 16 -3.28 8.21 5.62
C MET A 16 -2.72 9.49 4.98
N PHE A 17 -2.10 10.37 5.76
CA PHE A 17 -1.49 11.59 5.24
C PHE A 17 -0.33 11.30 4.28
N LEU A 18 0.58 10.40 4.67
CA LEU A 18 1.72 10.00 3.84
C LEU A 18 1.27 9.32 2.54
N TRP A 19 0.29 8.40 2.63
CA TRP A 19 -0.22 7.69 1.46
C TRP A 19 -1.11 8.58 0.58
N GLY A 20 -1.80 9.57 1.14
CA GLY A 20 -2.59 10.54 0.38
C GLY A 20 -1.72 11.54 -0.41
N THR A 21 -0.53 11.87 0.09
CA THR A 21 0.41 12.79 -0.57
C THR A 21 1.31 12.10 -1.60
N THR A 22 1.61 10.80 -1.40
CA THR A 22 2.53 10.04 -2.25
C THR A 22 2.15 10.05 -3.75
N PRO A 23 0.89 9.82 -4.16
CA PRO A 23 0.52 9.83 -5.58
C PRO A 23 0.76 11.15 -6.30
N LEU A 24 0.77 12.29 -5.57
CA LEU A 24 1.05 13.60 -6.17
C LEU A 24 2.52 13.66 -6.61
N LEU A 25 3.44 13.21 -5.74
CA LEU A 25 4.87 13.14 -6.05
C LEU A 25 5.14 12.18 -7.20
N GLU A 26 4.50 11.00 -7.16
CA GLU A 26 4.63 9.98 -8.19
C GLU A 26 4.11 10.46 -9.54
N LYS A 27 2.96 11.13 -9.57
CA LYS A 27 2.39 11.70 -10.80
C LYS A 27 3.28 12.78 -11.41
N VAL A 28 3.93 13.61 -10.60
CA VAL A 28 4.89 14.61 -11.08
C VAL A 28 6.11 13.93 -11.69
N ALA A 29 6.71 12.97 -10.98
CA ALA A 29 7.89 12.24 -11.47
C ALA A 29 7.61 11.44 -12.75
N LEU A 30 6.43 10.83 -12.88
CA LEU A 30 6.03 10.01 -14.03
C LEU A 30 5.84 10.81 -15.33
N LYS A 31 5.78 12.15 -15.28
CA LYS A 31 5.67 12.98 -16.50
C LYS A 31 6.85 12.79 -17.44
N GLU A 32 8.04 12.58 -16.89
CA GLU A 32 9.31 12.51 -17.64
C GLU A 32 10.03 11.17 -17.47
N THR A 33 9.39 10.18 -16.85
CA THR A 33 10.03 8.90 -16.53
C THR A 33 9.18 7.71 -16.96
N GLU A 34 9.85 6.60 -17.25
CA GLU A 34 9.17 5.33 -17.52
C GLU A 34 8.68 4.68 -16.22
N PRO A 35 7.43 4.14 -16.17
CA PRO A 35 6.86 3.55 -14.97
C PRO A 35 7.77 2.54 -14.27
N LEU A 36 8.36 1.62 -15.03
CA LEU A 36 9.24 0.59 -14.47
C LEU A 36 10.54 1.18 -13.90
N ALA A 37 11.08 2.22 -14.54
CA ALA A 37 12.25 2.93 -14.02
C ALA A 37 11.93 3.65 -12.70
N GLY A 38 10.73 4.23 -12.59
CA GLY A 38 10.23 4.82 -11.33
C GLY A 38 10.12 3.79 -10.20
N VAL A 39 9.57 2.61 -10.48
CA VAL A 39 9.51 1.49 -9.52
C VAL A 39 10.91 1.06 -9.07
N PHE A 40 11.84 0.93 -10.02
CA PHE A 40 13.23 0.54 -9.74
C PHE A 40 13.92 1.56 -8.82
N ILE A 41 13.92 2.84 -9.18
CA ILE A 41 14.59 3.90 -8.39
C ILE A 41 13.97 4.01 -6.99
N ARG A 42 12.64 3.97 -6.88
CA ARG A 42 11.94 3.99 -5.60
C ARG A 42 12.36 2.81 -4.71
N SER A 43 12.42 1.61 -5.28
CA SER A 43 12.78 0.39 -4.56
C SER A 43 14.24 0.39 -4.12
N LEU A 44 15.13 0.89 -4.98
CA LEU A 44 16.55 1.01 -4.66
C LEU A 44 16.77 2.03 -3.52
N ALA A 45 16.16 3.21 -3.63
CA ALA A 45 16.30 4.26 -2.62
C ALA A 45 15.84 3.79 -1.24
N ILE A 46 14.66 3.16 -1.13
CA ILE A 46 14.16 2.67 0.16
C ILE A 46 15.02 1.52 0.70
N THR A 47 15.53 0.63 -0.17
CA THR A 47 16.41 -0.47 0.25
C THR A 47 17.70 0.07 0.87
N VAL A 48 18.33 1.07 0.25
CA VAL A 48 19.55 1.72 0.77
C VAL A 48 19.27 2.38 2.13
N ILE A 49 18.19 3.15 2.23
CA ILE A 49 17.81 3.81 3.49
C ILE A 49 17.55 2.79 4.60
N LEU A 50 16.83 1.71 4.31
CA LEU A 50 16.55 0.65 5.29
C LEU A 50 17.84 -0.04 5.74
N PHE A 51 18.75 -0.34 4.82
CA PHE A 51 20.02 -0.97 5.17
C PHE A 51 20.86 -0.08 6.10
N ILE A 52 20.92 1.23 5.80
CA ILE A 52 21.54 2.25 6.67
C ILE A 52 20.91 2.21 8.07
N VAL A 53 19.58 2.29 8.17
CA VAL A 53 18.86 2.27 9.45
C VAL A 53 19.17 1.00 10.25
N TYR A 54 19.20 -0.17 9.61
CA TYR A 54 19.50 -1.44 10.29
C TYR A 54 20.94 -1.52 10.80
N ILE A 55 21.91 -1.00 10.03
CA ILE A 55 23.31 -0.89 10.45
C ILE A 55 23.42 0.02 11.67
N PHE A 56 22.92 1.26 11.58
CA PHE A 56 23.07 2.26 12.64
C PHE A 56 22.38 1.88 13.95
N ASN A 57 21.29 1.12 13.88
CA ASN A 57 20.62 0.61 15.07
C ASN A 57 21.22 -0.71 15.61
N GLY A 58 22.21 -1.30 14.94
CA GLY A 58 22.78 -2.60 15.32
C GLY A 58 21.80 -3.78 15.19
N ARG A 59 20.76 -3.64 14.35
CA ARG A 59 19.63 -4.59 14.27
C ARG A 59 19.74 -5.58 13.13
N ILE A 60 20.86 -5.62 12.39
CA ILE A 60 21.07 -6.56 11.26
C ILE A 60 20.85 -8.02 11.69
N GLY A 61 21.20 -8.37 12.94
CA GLY A 61 20.98 -9.72 13.48
C GLY A 61 19.52 -10.18 13.52
N GLU A 62 18.55 -9.26 13.43
CA GLU A 62 17.12 -9.62 13.29
C GLU A 62 16.83 -10.22 11.91
N LEU A 63 17.49 -9.73 10.87
CA LEU A 63 17.31 -10.22 9.49
C LEU A 63 17.79 -11.68 9.37
N THR A 64 18.91 -12.01 10.00
CA THR A 64 19.48 -13.37 9.98
C THR A 64 18.69 -14.37 10.82
N LYS A 65 17.90 -13.89 11.78
CA LYS A 65 17.04 -14.74 12.64
C LYS A 65 15.67 -14.99 12.00
N MET A 66 15.35 -14.34 10.89
CA MET A 66 14.06 -14.48 10.24
C MET A 66 13.93 -15.87 9.60
N SER A 67 12.80 -16.54 9.83
CA SER A 67 12.53 -17.84 9.22
C SER A 67 12.42 -17.74 7.70
N PHE A 68 12.86 -18.78 6.99
CA PHE A 68 12.74 -18.83 5.53
C PHE A 68 11.29 -18.62 5.05
N LYS A 69 10.30 -19.15 5.79
CA LYS A 69 8.88 -18.94 5.52
C LYS A 69 8.52 -17.44 5.52
N ASN A 70 8.97 -16.69 6.53
CA ASN A 70 8.66 -15.27 6.62
C ASN A 70 9.40 -14.48 5.53
N ILE A 71 10.66 -14.83 5.24
CA ILE A 71 11.41 -14.23 4.13
C ILE A 71 10.66 -14.45 2.81
N ALA A 72 10.19 -15.67 2.54
CA ALA A 72 9.44 -15.99 1.34
C ALA A 72 8.11 -15.21 1.26
N LEU A 73 7.36 -15.11 2.37
CA LEU A 73 6.11 -14.35 2.42
C LEU A 73 6.33 -12.84 2.19
N PHE A 74 7.34 -12.24 2.82
CA PHE A 74 7.69 -10.83 2.59
C PHE A 74 8.23 -10.59 1.19
N SER A 75 9.00 -11.53 0.63
CA SER A 75 9.50 -11.45 -0.75
C SER A 75 8.36 -11.54 -1.76
N ALA A 76 7.42 -12.46 -1.55
CA ALA A 76 6.21 -12.58 -2.37
C ALA A 76 5.34 -11.31 -2.27
N SER A 77 5.19 -10.74 -1.07
CA SER A 77 4.51 -9.47 -0.88
C SER A 77 5.21 -8.32 -1.61
N GLY A 78 6.53 -8.22 -1.52
CA GLY A 78 7.34 -7.22 -2.24
C GLY A 78 7.24 -7.37 -3.75
N PHE A 79 7.22 -8.60 -4.27
CA PHE A 79 7.02 -8.87 -5.69
C PHE A 79 5.60 -8.47 -6.15
N MET A 80 4.57 -8.84 -5.39
CA MET A 80 3.17 -8.53 -5.73
C MET A 80 2.86 -7.04 -5.62
N ALA A 81 3.14 -6.42 -4.49
CA ALA A 81 2.82 -5.02 -4.23
C ALA A 81 3.89 -4.08 -4.82
N GLY A 82 5.15 -4.30 -4.46
CA GLY A 82 6.26 -3.40 -4.78
C GLY A 82 6.69 -3.42 -6.24
N LEU A 83 6.62 -4.56 -6.93
CA LEU A 83 6.95 -4.65 -8.36
C LEU A 83 5.69 -4.63 -9.24
N LEU A 84 4.87 -5.69 -9.21
CA LEU A 84 3.75 -5.84 -10.15
C LEU A 84 2.66 -4.78 -9.92
N GLY A 85 2.25 -4.59 -8.67
CA GLY A 85 1.24 -3.61 -8.27
C GLY A 85 1.67 -2.19 -8.58
N MET A 86 2.87 -1.78 -8.14
CA MET A 86 3.39 -0.45 -8.45
C MET A 86 3.60 -0.21 -9.95
N TRP A 87 4.09 -1.21 -10.70
CA TRP A 87 4.31 -1.04 -12.14
C TRP A 87 2.99 -0.82 -12.88
N THR A 88 1.98 -1.67 -12.63
CA THR A 88 0.66 -1.53 -13.25
C THR A 88 -0.03 -0.23 -12.82
N TYR A 89 0.09 0.14 -11.54
CA TYR A 89 -0.40 1.41 -11.01
C TYR A 89 0.27 2.62 -11.66
N PHE A 90 1.60 2.65 -11.75
CA PHE A 90 2.34 3.75 -12.38
C PHE A 90 2.06 3.86 -13.87
N TYR A 91 1.86 2.73 -14.56
CA TYR A 91 1.51 2.71 -15.97
C TYR A 91 0.21 3.48 -16.23
N VAL A 92 -0.86 3.19 -15.47
CA VAL A 92 -2.14 3.90 -15.60
C VAL A 92 -2.11 5.29 -14.98
N LEU A 93 -1.35 5.49 -13.89
CA LEU A 93 -1.20 6.79 -13.24
C LEU A 93 -0.48 7.78 -14.15
N LYS A 94 0.52 7.36 -14.92
CA LYS A 94 1.25 8.21 -15.88
C LYS A 94 0.30 8.85 -16.90
N ALA A 95 -0.57 8.05 -17.52
CA ALA A 95 -1.52 8.52 -18.54
C ALA A 95 -2.84 9.08 -17.97
N GLY A 96 -3.29 8.62 -16.81
CA GLY A 96 -4.61 8.92 -16.26
C GLY A 96 -4.69 10.16 -15.36
N LEU A 97 -5.92 10.59 -15.05
CA LEU A 97 -6.16 11.63 -14.07
C LEU A 97 -5.96 11.10 -12.64
N LEU A 98 -5.19 11.81 -11.83
CA LEU A 98 -4.89 11.42 -10.44
C LEU A 98 -6.18 11.22 -9.63
N SER A 99 -7.15 12.11 -9.80
CA SER A 99 -8.46 12.07 -9.14
C SER A 99 -9.29 10.82 -9.46
N LYS A 100 -9.01 10.13 -10.58
CA LYS A 100 -9.71 8.90 -10.98
C LYS A 100 -8.91 7.65 -10.61
N ILE A 101 -7.61 7.66 -10.87
CA ILE A 101 -6.76 6.48 -10.67
C ILE A 101 -6.56 6.16 -9.18
N VAL A 102 -6.31 7.18 -8.33
CA VAL A 102 -6.00 6.96 -6.91
C VAL A 102 -7.17 6.34 -6.15
N PRO A 103 -8.42 6.83 -6.23
CA PRO A 103 -9.54 6.23 -5.50
C PRO A 103 -9.85 4.80 -5.93
N ILE A 104 -9.71 4.49 -7.23
CA ILE A 104 -9.90 3.13 -7.75
C ILE A 104 -8.83 2.19 -7.19
N ALA A 105 -7.55 2.60 -7.22
CA ALA A 105 -6.47 1.82 -6.64
C ALA A 105 -6.66 1.63 -5.12
N ALA A 106 -7.12 2.66 -4.40
CA ALA A 106 -7.42 2.63 -2.97
C ALA A 106 -8.62 1.72 -2.61
N ALA A 107 -9.32 1.17 -3.59
CA ALA A 107 -10.40 0.20 -3.40
C ALA A 107 -9.92 -1.22 -3.06
N TYR A 108 -8.61 -1.50 -3.08
CA TYR A 108 -8.05 -2.81 -2.77
C TYR A 108 -8.46 -3.43 -1.40
N PRO A 109 -8.88 -2.66 -0.35
CA PRO A 109 -9.43 -3.24 0.87
C PRO A 109 -10.68 -4.08 0.61
N LEU A 110 -11.43 -3.84 -0.47
CA LEU A 110 -12.56 -4.70 -0.87
C LEU A 110 -12.09 -6.10 -1.22
N ILE A 111 -11.01 -6.21 -2.01
CA ILE A 111 -10.37 -7.48 -2.34
C ILE A 111 -9.83 -8.14 -1.07
N THR A 112 -9.19 -7.35 -0.19
CA THR A 112 -8.68 -7.84 1.10
C THR A 112 -9.80 -8.40 1.96
N ALA A 113 -10.96 -7.73 2.03
CA ALA A 113 -12.10 -8.21 2.78
C ALA A 113 -12.62 -9.55 2.23
N VAL A 114 -12.77 -9.67 0.91
CA VAL A 114 -13.18 -10.95 0.28
C VAL A 114 -12.17 -12.06 0.58
N LEU A 115 -10.87 -11.79 0.39
CA LEU A 115 -9.82 -12.78 0.64
C LEU A 115 -9.71 -13.15 2.13
N SER A 116 -9.94 -12.23 3.06
CA SER A 116 -9.95 -12.53 4.49
C SER A 116 -11.10 -13.48 4.87
N ILE A 117 -12.26 -13.36 4.23
CA ILE A 117 -13.38 -14.29 4.43
C ILE A 117 -13.02 -15.67 3.87
N LEU A 118 -12.45 -15.72 2.67
CA LEU A 118 -12.16 -16.98 1.98
C LEU A 118 -10.96 -17.74 2.58
N ILE A 119 -9.88 -17.02 2.90
CA ILE A 119 -8.59 -17.60 3.30
C ILE A 119 -8.46 -17.64 4.82
N MET A 120 -8.75 -16.52 5.49
CA MET A 120 -8.62 -16.41 6.96
C MET A 120 -9.87 -16.92 7.69
N ARG A 121 -10.96 -17.23 6.96
CA ARG A 121 -12.25 -17.68 7.50
C ARG A 121 -12.84 -16.70 8.51
N GLU A 122 -12.58 -15.41 8.33
CA GLU A 122 -13.17 -14.37 9.15
C GLU A 122 -14.69 -14.34 8.97
N GLY A 123 -15.42 -14.16 10.08
CA GLY A 123 -16.87 -14.02 10.04
C GLY A 123 -17.31 -12.79 9.23
N VAL A 124 -18.38 -12.97 8.46
CA VAL A 124 -19.03 -11.86 7.74
C VAL A 124 -20.09 -11.25 8.63
N THR A 125 -19.94 -9.97 8.97
CA THR A 125 -20.98 -9.21 9.66
C THR A 125 -21.73 -8.33 8.67
N LEU A 126 -23.00 -8.06 8.95
CA LEU A 126 -23.83 -7.19 8.12
C LEU A 126 -23.23 -5.77 8.05
N GLN A 127 -22.63 -5.31 9.15
CA GLN A 127 -21.92 -4.03 9.23
C GLN A 127 -20.72 -3.98 8.29
N ARG A 128 -19.92 -5.06 8.22
CA ARG A 128 -18.77 -5.15 7.31
C ARG A 128 -19.23 -5.10 5.85
N MET A 129 -20.31 -5.82 5.51
CA MET A 129 -20.89 -5.78 4.17
C MET A 129 -21.41 -4.39 3.80
N ALA A 130 -22.11 -3.73 4.72
CA ALA A 130 -22.59 -2.36 4.51
C ALA A 130 -21.43 -1.37 4.28
N GLY A 131 -20.35 -1.47 5.06
CA GLY A 131 -19.16 -0.63 4.89
C GLY A 131 -18.46 -0.86 3.54
N ILE A 132 -18.36 -2.11 3.09
CA ILE A 132 -17.83 -2.48 1.76
C ILE A 132 -18.68 -1.82 0.66
N LEU A 133 -20.01 -1.95 0.73
CA LEU A 133 -20.93 -1.35 -0.25
C LEU A 133 -20.82 0.18 -0.28
N LEU A 134 -20.81 0.83 0.89
CA LEU A 134 -20.66 2.28 0.97
C LEU A 134 -19.32 2.76 0.41
N THR A 135 -18.24 2.00 0.63
CA THR A 135 -16.91 2.30 0.06
C THR A 135 -16.95 2.23 -1.47
N ILE A 136 -17.58 1.19 -2.04
CA ILE A 136 -17.77 1.04 -3.49
C ILE A 136 -18.55 2.22 -4.06
N ILE A 137 -19.68 2.58 -3.44
CA ILE A 137 -20.51 3.71 -3.87
C ILE A 137 -19.70 5.00 -3.84
N GLY A 138 -18.96 5.25 -2.77
CA GLY A 138 -18.10 6.44 -2.64
C GLY A 138 -17.07 6.54 -3.75
N ILE A 139 -16.39 5.44 -4.08
CA ILE A 139 -15.40 5.40 -5.17
C ILE A 139 -16.05 5.69 -6.53
N ILE A 140 -17.22 5.10 -6.80
CA ILE A 140 -17.97 5.32 -8.05
C ILE A 140 -18.34 6.79 -8.20
N LEU A 141 -18.82 7.43 -7.13
CA LEU A 141 -19.17 8.85 -7.15
C LEU A 141 -17.96 9.75 -7.41
N ILE A 142 -16.81 9.46 -6.78
CA ILE A 142 -15.56 10.21 -7.01
C ILE A 142 -15.07 10.04 -8.45
N GLN A 143 -15.25 8.86 -9.04
CA GLN A 143 -14.84 8.60 -10.43
C GLN A 143 -15.65 9.43 -11.45
N GLN A 144 -16.90 9.76 -11.12
CA GLN A 144 -17.84 10.48 -12.00
C GLN A 144 -17.70 12.01 -11.97
N SER A 145 -17.02 12.58 -10.97
CA SER A 145 -16.63 13.99 -10.95
C SER A 145 -15.46 14.31 -11.88
#